data_AF-A0A2N9DU20-F1
#
_entry.id   AF-A0A2N9DU20-F1
#
_cell.length_a   1.000
_cell.length_b   1.000
_cell.length_c   1.000
_cell.angle_alpha   90.00
_cell.angle_beta   90.00
_cell.angle_gamma   90.00
#
_symmetry.space_group_name_H-M   'P 1'
#
loop_
_entity.id
_entity.type
_entity.pdbx_description
1 polymer ?
#
loop_
_entity_poly.entity_id
_entity_poly.type
_entity_poly.pdbx_seq_one_letter_code
_entity_poly.pdbx_strand_id
1 'polypeptide(L)'
;MVESINKKVELVIKATAFTGLTDYGQIMIGDQGFEFYNERDARKFIQIPWKDVDYVIASIMFKGKWIPRYALKTKQNGTFTFASKEPKKVLRAVREHVPADHIVQSLSFMDVVKRALHFKRKNK
;
A
#
# COMPACT_ATOMS: atom_id res chain seq x y z
N MET A 1 25.42 5.19 -1.34
CA MET A 1 24.47 4.12 -1.74
C MET A 1 23.53 3.93 -0.58
N VAL A 2 22.22 3.80 -0.82
CA VAL A 2 21.29 3.40 0.24
C VAL A 2 21.37 1.88 0.37
N GLU A 3 21.49 1.39 1.60
CA GLU A 3 21.49 -0.04 1.89
C GLU A 3 20.06 -0.51 2.08
N SER A 4 19.71 -1.64 1.46
CA SER A 4 18.43 -2.30 1.67
C SER A 4 18.37 -2.88 3.08
N ILE A 5 17.22 -2.78 3.73
CA ILE A 5 16.96 -3.47 5.00
C ILE A 5 16.71 -4.98 4.78
N ASN A 6 16.37 -5.38 3.56
CA ASN A 6 16.09 -6.77 3.21
C ASN A 6 17.39 -7.54 2.98
N LYS A 7 17.50 -8.73 3.59
CA LYS A 7 18.60 -9.67 3.33
C LYS A 7 18.28 -10.59 2.17
N LYS A 8 16.98 -10.84 1.94
CA LYS A 8 16.47 -11.65 0.85
C LYS A 8 15.38 -10.89 0.11
N VAL A 9 15.52 -10.82 -1.21
CA VAL A 9 14.54 -10.19 -2.10
C VAL A 9 13.58 -11.25 -2.61
N GLU A 10 12.28 -11.01 -2.44
CA GLU A 10 11.22 -11.93 -2.85
C GLU A 10 10.50 -11.44 -4.12
N LEU A 11 10.27 -10.13 -4.22
CA LEU A 11 9.61 -9.52 -5.36
C LEU A 11 10.19 -8.15 -5.66
N VAL A 12 10.48 -7.89 -6.93
CA VAL A 12 10.79 -6.56 -7.44
C VAL A 12 9.82 -6.22 -8.55
N ILE A 13 9.18 -5.05 -8.47
CA ILE A 13 8.20 -4.63 -9.47
C ILE A 13 8.21 -3.12 -9.69
N LYS A 14 8.05 -2.70 -10.95
CA LYS A 14 7.86 -1.28 -11.27
C LYS A 14 6.58 -0.73 -10.66
N ALA A 15 6.70 0.42 -10.04
CA ALA A 15 5.66 1.03 -9.24
C ALA A 15 5.78 2.55 -9.18
N THR A 16 4.75 3.17 -8.63
CA THR A 16 4.64 4.61 -8.42
C THR A 16 4.30 4.85 -6.95
N ALA A 17 5.06 5.71 -6.30
CA ALA A 17 4.79 6.20 -4.96
C ALA A 17 4.06 7.55 -5.03
N PHE A 18 3.06 7.74 -4.17
CA PHE A 18 2.27 8.97 -4.06
C PHE A 18 2.59 9.68 -2.74
N THR A 19 3.83 10.13 -2.56
CA THR A 19 4.32 10.84 -1.37
C THR A 19 4.42 12.33 -1.65
N GLY A 20 3.28 13.00 -1.78
CA GLY A 20 3.17 14.42 -2.15
C GLY A 20 3.32 14.66 -3.66
N LEU A 21 4.46 14.28 -4.24
CA LEU A 21 4.66 14.22 -5.69
C LEU A 21 4.55 12.77 -6.19
N THR A 22 4.26 12.61 -7.48
CA THR A 22 4.18 11.29 -8.12
C THR A 22 5.59 10.84 -8.50
N ASP A 23 6.13 9.89 -7.75
CA ASP A 23 7.46 9.37 -7.94
C ASP A 23 7.41 7.99 -8.61
N TYR A 24 8.13 7.85 -9.73
CA TYR A 24 8.24 6.59 -10.46
C TYR A 24 9.47 5.83 -10.00
N GLY A 25 9.32 4.52 -9.84
CA GLY A 25 10.35 3.70 -9.26
C GLY A 25 10.01 2.22 -9.28
N GLN A 26 10.58 1.53 -8.30
CA GLN A 26 10.42 0.11 -8.14
C GLN A 26 10.19 -0.22 -6.66
N ILE A 27 9.21 -1.06 -6.42
CA ILE A 27 8.96 -1.67 -5.12
C ILE A 27 9.81 -2.92 -5.02
N MET A 28 10.43 -3.11 -3.87
CA MET A 28 11.13 -4.31 -3.47
C MET A 28 10.49 -4.84 -2.18
N ILE A 29 10.03 -6.08 -2.22
CA ILE A 29 9.52 -6.81 -1.07
C ILE A 29 10.57 -7.84 -0.69
N GLY A 30 10.93 -7.88 0.57
CA GLY A 30 11.83 -8.89 1.10
C GLY A 30 11.43 -9.36 2.48
N ASP A 31 12.36 -10.06 3.11
CA ASP A 31 12.16 -10.73 4.40
C ASP A 31 12.00 -9.77 5.59
N GLN A 32 12.55 -8.56 5.50
CA GLN A 32 12.54 -7.59 6.62
C GLN A 32 11.53 -6.46 6.42
N GLY A 33 11.17 -6.12 5.19
CA GLY A 33 10.22 -5.06 4.93
C GLY A 33 9.86 -4.82 3.47
N PHE A 34 9.01 -3.80 3.31
CA PHE A 34 8.62 -3.22 2.05
C PHE A 34 9.48 -2.00 1.74
N GLU A 35 10.03 -1.94 0.54
CA GLU A 35 10.88 -0.84 0.10
C GLU A 35 10.41 -0.28 -1.24
N PHE A 36 10.64 1.02 -1.44
CA PHE A 36 10.47 1.69 -2.71
C PHE A 36 11.71 2.52 -3.01
N TYR A 37 12.21 2.38 -4.24
CA TYR A 37 13.35 3.12 -4.76
C TYR A 37 12.94 3.91 -5.98
N ASN A 38 13.21 5.22 -5.98
CA ASN A 38 12.93 6.08 -7.12
C ASN A 38 13.90 5.77 -8.29
N GLU A 39 13.39 5.75 -9.52
CA GLU A 39 14.18 5.42 -10.72
C GLU A 39 15.11 6.58 -11.14
N ARG A 40 14.77 7.82 -10.78
CA ARG A 40 15.52 9.04 -11.16
C ARG A 40 16.50 9.51 -10.09
N ASP A 41 16.18 9.30 -8.82
CA ASP A 41 17.00 9.77 -7.69
C ASP A 41 17.17 8.70 -6.62
N ALA A 42 18.36 8.10 -6.55
CA ALA A 42 18.68 7.05 -5.59
C ALA A 42 18.66 7.51 -4.12
N ARG A 43 18.63 8.82 -3.85
CA ARG A 43 18.48 9.38 -2.49
C ARG A 43 17.02 9.39 -2.03
N LYS A 44 16.07 9.25 -2.95
CA LYS A 44 14.64 9.16 -2.67
C LYS A 44 14.24 7.70 -2.59
N PHE A 45 14.12 7.22 -1.36
CA PHE A 45 13.68 5.87 -1.07
C PHE A 45 12.73 5.88 0.12
N ILE A 46 11.91 4.83 0.21
CA ILE A 46 11.01 4.59 1.33
C ILE A 46 11.30 3.17 1.79
N GLN A 47 11.60 2.99 3.07
CA GLN A 47 11.80 1.69 3.69
C GLN A 47 10.84 1.56 4.85
N ILE A 48 10.02 0.52 4.80
CA ILE A 48 8.99 0.23 5.79
C ILE A 48 9.24 -1.18 6.31
N PRO A 49 9.92 -1.32 7.46
CA PRO A 49 10.06 -2.61 8.13
C PRO A 49 8.69 -3.22 8.43
N TRP A 50 8.54 -4.54 8.30
CA TRP A 50 7.26 -5.21 8.58
C TRP A 50 6.73 -4.94 9.99
N LYS A 51 7.64 -4.82 10.97
CA LYS A 51 7.33 -4.46 12.37
C LYS A 51 6.61 -3.11 12.52
N ASP A 52 6.81 -2.19 11.58
CA ASP A 52 6.28 -0.82 11.62
C ASP A 52 5.00 -0.68 10.80
N VAL A 53 4.61 -1.72 10.05
CA VAL A 53 3.33 -1.80 9.36
C VAL A 53 2.23 -2.01 10.38
N ASP A 54 1.26 -1.11 10.38
CA ASP A 54 0.02 -1.19 11.17
C ASP A 54 -1.07 -1.83 10.33
N TYR A 55 -1.42 -1.22 9.18
CA TYR A 55 -2.42 -1.77 8.26
C TYR A 55 -1.98 -1.66 6.81
N VAL A 56 -2.45 -2.59 5.98
CA VAL A 56 -2.34 -2.52 4.53
C VAL A 56 -3.74 -2.26 3.98
N ILE A 57 -3.93 -1.12 3.34
CA ILE A 57 -5.22 -0.69 2.81
C ILE A 57 -5.21 -0.91 1.30
N ALA A 58 -5.98 -1.86 0.80
CA ALA A 58 -6.11 -2.11 -0.64
C ALA A 58 -7.35 -1.40 -1.21
N SER A 59 -7.17 -0.50 -2.18
CA SER A 59 -8.30 0.07 -2.90
C SER A 59 -8.83 -0.90 -3.93
N ILE A 60 -9.94 -1.55 -3.62
CA ILE A 60 -10.54 -2.57 -4.50
C ILE A 60 -11.77 -1.98 -5.19
N MET A 61 -11.70 -1.89 -6.52
CA MET A 61 -12.76 -1.40 -7.38
C MET A 61 -13.39 -2.54 -8.21
N PHE A 62 -14.56 -2.27 -8.80
CA PHE A 62 -15.26 -3.20 -9.70
C PHE A 62 -15.51 -4.60 -9.09
N LYS A 63 -16.10 -4.65 -7.88
CA LYS A 63 -16.44 -5.91 -7.18
C LYS A 63 -15.25 -6.87 -6.99
N GLY A 64 -14.05 -6.38 -6.66
CA GLY A 64 -12.89 -7.25 -6.46
C GLY A 64 -11.96 -7.40 -7.65
N LYS A 65 -12.35 -6.90 -8.84
CA LYS A 65 -11.62 -7.21 -10.07
C LYS A 65 -10.38 -6.36 -10.27
N TRP A 66 -10.39 -5.10 -9.79
CA TRP A 66 -9.31 -4.15 -10.06
C TRP A 66 -8.81 -3.46 -8.79
N ILE A 67 -7.48 -3.33 -8.68
CA ILE A 67 -6.80 -2.69 -7.54
C ILE A 67 -5.94 -1.56 -8.08
N PRO A 68 -6.45 -0.34 -8.26
CA PRO A 68 -5.67 0.79 -8.75
C PRO A 68 -4.48 1.15 -7.85
N ARG A 69 -4.67 1.07 -6.53
CA ARG A 69 -3.73 1.55 -5.50
C ARG A 69 -3.86 0.72 -4.23
N TYR A 70 -2.80 0.73 -3.45
CA TYR A 70 -2.77 0.20 -2.10
C TYR A 70 -1.89 1.11 -1.24
N ALA A 71 -2.13 1.12 0.07
CA ALA A 71 -1.39 1.95 0.99
C ALA A 71 -0.90 1.13 2.18
N LEU A 72 0.33 1.40 2.61
CA LEU A 72 0.89 0.89 3.85
C LEU A 72 0.76 1.98 4.91
N LYS A 73 -0.13 1.74 5.87
CA LYS A 73 -0.23 2.56 7.08
C LYS A 73 0.80 2.07 8.07
N THR A 74 1.69 2.96 8.47
CA THR A 74 2.69 2.70 9.51
C THR A 74 2.17 3.15 10.86
N LYS A 75 2.75 2.60 11.93
CA LYS A 75 2.38 2.94 13.32
C LYS A 75 2.63 4.40 13.68
N GLN A 76 3.69 5.02 13.11
CA GLN A 76 4.14 6.36 13.49
C GLN A 76 4.33 7.32 12.30
N ASN A 77 4.70 6.81 11.11
CA ASN A 77 5.11 7.64 9.96
C ASN A 77 3.98 7.90 8.95
N GLY A 78 2.72 7.73 9.38
CA GLY A 78 1.56 7.96 8.53
C GLY A 78 1.34 6.86 7.48
N THR A 79 0.71 7.24 6.37
CA THR A 79 0.23 6.30 5.33
C THR A 79 0.93 6.55 4.00
N PHE A 80 1.58 5.52 3.47
CA PHE A 80 2.28 5.56 2.19
C PHE A 80 1.45 4.88 1.11
N THR A 81 1.08 5.61 0.06
CA THR A 81 0.25 5.07 -1.03
C THR A 81 1.09 4.74 -2.26
N PHE A 82 0.83 3.58 -2.84
CA PHE A 82 1.55 3.05 -3.99
C PHE A 82 0.59 2.52 -5.07
N ALA A 83 1.06 2.49 -6.31
CA ALA A 83 0.46 1.76 -7.41
C ALA A 83 1.54 0.94 -8.12
N SER A 84 1.19 -0.25 -8.61
CA SER A 84 2.12 -1.10 -9.36
C SER A 84 1.40 -1.74 -10.54
N LYS A 85 2.16 -2.22 -11.52
CA LYS A 85 1.58 -2.94 -12.68
C LYS A 85 0.79 -4.18 -12.26
N GLU A 86 1.29 -4.92 -11.27
CA GLU A 86 0.66 -6.16 -10.78
C GLU A 86 0.36 -6.09 -9.28
N PRO A 87 -0.65 -5.31 -8.87
CA PRO A 87 -0.96 -5.06 -7.45
C PRO A 87 -1.34 -6.34 -6.69
N LYS A 88 -1.95 -7.32 -7.38
CA LYS A 88 -2.29 -8.62 -6.79
C LYS A 88 -1.05 -9.42 -6.37
N LYS A 89 0.04 -9.36 -7.15
CA LYS A 89 1.30 -10.04 -6.81
C LYS A 89 1.95 -9.39 -5.58
N VAL A 90 1.96 -8.06 -5.55
CA VAL A 90 2.47 -7.29 -4.41
C VAL A 90 1.70 -7.64 -3.14
N LEU A 91 0.37 -7.54 -3.16
CA LEU A 91 -0.46 -7.82 -1.98
C LEU A 91 -0.35 -9.28 -1.53
N ARG A 92 -0.14 -10.22 -2.46
CA ARG A 92 0.11 -11.63 -2.12
C ARG A 92 1.43 -11.80 -1.39
N ALA A 93 2.50 -11.16 -1.84
CA ALA A 93 3.79 -11.19 -1.17
C ALA A 93 3.72 -10.51 0.21
N VAL A 94 3.04 -9.36 0.32
CA VAL A 94 2.82 -8.67 1.60
C VAL A 94 2.05 -9.55 2.59
N ARG A 95 1.10 -10.36 2.13
CA ARG A 95 0.29 -11.26 2.97
C ARG A 95 1.10 -12.36 3.66
N GLU A 96 2.27 -12.72 3.13
CA GLU A 96 3.16 -13.67 3.79
C GLU A 96 3.82 -13.07 5.05
N HIS A 97 3.92 -11.74 5.12
CA HIS A 97 4.60 -11.01 6.21
C HIS A 97 3.64 -10.23 7.12
N VAL A 98 2.47 -9.86 6.62
CA VAL A 98 1.45 -9.10 7.35
C VAL A 98 0.21 -9.97 7.53
N PRO A 99 -0.27 -10.17 8.77
CA PRO A 99 -1.42 -11.03 9.03
C PRO A 99 -2.69 -10.48 8.35
N ALA A 100 -3.56 -11.40 7.92
CA ALA A 100 -4.67 -11.10 7.02
C ALA A 100 -5.72 -10.14 7.61
N ASP A 101 -5.83 -10.08 8.93
CA ASP A 101 -6.68 -9.16 9.70
C ASP A 101 -6.21 -7.70 9.60
N HIS A 102 -4.92 -7.47 9.32
CA HIS A 102 -4.35 -6.14 9.12
C HIS A 102 -4.35 -5.71 7.63
N ILE A 103 -4.81 -6.58 6.72
CA ILE A 103 -5.00 -6.25 5.30
C ILE A 103 -6.47 -5.92 5.05
N VAL A 104 -6.79 -4.64 5.06
CA VAL A 104 -8.16 -4.13 4.96
C VAL A 104 -8.46 -3.62 3.56
N GLN A 105 -9.69 -3.85 3.10
CA GLN A 105 -10.19 -3.21 1.89
C GLN A 105 -10.54 -1.75 2.22
N SER A 106 -10.14 -0.80 1.36
CA SER A 106 -10.58 0.58 1.50
C SER A 106 -12.10 0.63 1.45
N LEU A 107 -12.74 1.40 2.33
CA LEU A 107 -14.21 1.59 2.37
C LEU A 107 -14.76 1.70 0.95
N SER A 108 -15.72 0.83 0.63
CA SER A 108 -16.33 0.83 -0.69
C SER A 108 -17.04 2.16 -0.89
N PHE A 109 -17.08 2.67 -2.12
CA PHE A 109 -17.88 3.86 -2.47
C PHE A 109 -19.34 3.72 -1.99
N MET A 110 -19.84 2.47 -1.95
CA MET A 110 -21.15 2.11 -1.37
C MET A 110 -21.26 2.32 0.14
N ASP A 111 -20.19 2.11 0.91
CA ASP A 111 -20.20 2.33 2.36
C ASP A 111 -20.30 3.83 2.67
N VAL A 112 -19.62 4.66 1.89
CA VAL A 112 -19.71 6.12 1.98
C VAL A 112 -21.09 6.62 1.58
N VAL A 113 -21.67 6.11 0.49
CA VAL A 113 -23.03 6.46 0.04
C VAL A 113 -24.08 6.01 1.06
N LYS A 114 -23.99 4.80 1.60
CA LYS A 114 -24.88 4.34 2.67
C LYS A 114 -24.75 5.21 3.92
N ARG A 115 -23.54 5.62 4.31
CA ARG A 115 -23.32 6.54 5.43
C ARG A 115 -23.99 7.90 5.17
N ALA A 116 -23.83 8.46 3.97
CA ALA A 116 -24.49 9.71 3.58
C ALA A 116 -26.03 9.62 3.57
N LEU A 117 -26.60 8.50 3.12
CA LEU A 117 -28.05 8.26 3.13
C LEU A 117 -28.60 8.03 4.55
N HIS A 118 -27.83 7.39 5.43
CA HIS A 118 -28.24 7.14 6.82
C HIS A 118 -28.28 8.45 7.66
N PHE A 119 -27.40 9.42 7.36
CA PHE A 119 -27.47 10.76 7.97
C PHE A 119 -28.73 11.52 7.57
N LYS A 120 -29.22 11.36 6.33
CA LYS A 120 -30.43 12.04 5.84
C LYS A 120 -31.74 11.55 6.49
N ARG A 121 -31.72 10.34 7.08
CA ARG A 121 -32.88 9.70 7.68
C ARG A 121 -33.06 10.00 9.18
N LYS A 122 -32.06 10.64 9.81
CA LYS A 122 -32.09 11.02 11.24
C LYS A 122 -32.53 12.46 11.50
N ASN A 123 -32.70 13.25 10.43
CA ASN A 123 -33.16 14.65 10.46
C ASN A 123 -34.60 14.82 9.91
N LYS A 124 -35.45 13.80 10.02
CA LYS A 124 -36.87 13.91 9.69
C LYS A 124 -37.72 13.35 10.82
#